data_AF-A0A9D9EF80-F1
#
_entry.id   AF-A0A9D9EF80-F1
#
_cell.length_a   1.000
_cell.length_b   1.000
_cell.length_c   1.000
_cell.angle_alpha   90.00
_cell.angle_beta   90.00
_cell.angle_gamma   90.00
#
_symmetry.space_group_name_H-M   'P 1'
#
loop_
_entity.id
_entity.type
_entity.pdbx_description
1 polymer ?
#
loop_
_entity_poly.entity_id
_entity_poly.type
_entity_poly.pdbx_seq_one_letter_code
_entity_poly.pdbx_strand_id
1 'polypeptide(L)'
;MKNIFKISVLVISVCLVPLSCTPEEQRLDSGPESNSFVRITHTSDSYTVPAISGSGFSAGSVQWGDGRSDKYSSGLTHIYSGSGEYTVVIGTCNPEEITFNGIGGITDIDLSSF
;
A
#
# COMPACT_ATOMS: atom_id res chain seq x y z
N MET A 1 17.74 -7.69 -16.34
CA MET A 1 17.09 -8.80 -15.60
C MET A 1 16.22 -8.15 -14.53
N LYS A 2 14.90 -8.22 -14.65
CA LYS A 2 13.97 -7.65 -13.65
C LYS A 2 13.65 -8.76 -12.65
N ASN A 3 14.24 -8.70 -11.47
CA ASN A 3 13.99 -9.67 -10.40
C ASN A 3 12.67 -9.30 -9.73
N ILE A 4 11.65 -10.13 -9.89
CA ILE A 4 10.34 -9.97 -9.25
C ILE A 4 10.40 -10.81 -7.96
N PHE A 5 10.38 -10.15 -6.80
CA PHE A 5 10.27 -10.81 -5.51
C PHE A 5 8.79 -10.94 -5.14
N LYS A 6 8.32 -12.18 -4.96
CA LYS A 6 6.98 -12.48 -4.45
C LYS A 6 7.09 -12.87 -2.98
N ILE A 7 6.38 -12.15 -2.11
CA ILE A 7 6.22 -12.50 -0.70
C ILE A 7 4.80 -13.01 -0.54
N SER A 8 4.65 -14.30 -0.27
CA SER A 8 3.35 -14.94 0.00
C SER A 8 3.22 -15.13 1.51
N VAL A 9 2.22 -14.48 2.12
CA VAL A 9 1.93 -14.62 3.55
C VAL A 9 0.86 -15.70 3.73
N LEU A 10 1.13 -16.73 4.54
CA LEU A 10 0.20 -17.82 4.83
C LEU A 10 -0.68 -17.45 6.03
N VAL A 11 -1.95 -17.10 5.79
CA VAL A 11 -2.89 -16.75 6.87
C VAL A 11 -3.65 -18.00 7.33
N ILE A 12 -3.46 -18.40 8.58
CA ILE A 12 -4.25 -19.46 9.23
C ILE A 12 -5.66 -18.92 9.47
N SER A 13 -6.62 -19.44 8.70
CA SER A 13 -8.02 -19.03 8.75
C SER A 13 -8.68 -19.50 10.05
N VAL A 14 -8.87 -18.57 10.99
CA VAL A 14 -9.90 -18.70 12.03
C VAL A 14 -11.01 -17.73 11.66
N CYS A 15 -12.16 -18.30 11.28
CA CYS A 15 -13.33 -17.56 10.83
C CYS A 15 -13.98 -16.85 12.02
N LEU A 16 -13.57 -15.61 12.30
CA LEU A 16 -14.32 -14.64 13.09
C LEU A 16 -14.42 -13.38 12.25
N VAL A 17 -15.59 -13.14 11.66
CA VAL A 17 -15.88 -11.98 10.81
C VAL A 17 -15.59 -10.69 11.61
N PRO A 18 -14.60 -9.84 11.23
CA PRO A 18 -14.44 -8.54 11.83
C PRO A 18 -15.22 -7.49 11.03
N LEU A 19 -15.95 -6.68 11.79
CA LEU A 19 -16.82 -5.57 11.44
C LEU A 19 -16.05 -4.36 10.85
N SER A 20 -15.34 -4.45 9.71
CA SER A 20 -14.47 -3.30 9.31
C SER A 20 -14.08 -3.18 7.83
N CYS A 21 -15.05 -3.16 6.90
CA CYS A 21 -14.81 -2.66 5.55
C CYS A 21 -16.11 -2.08 4.98
N THR A 22 -16.59 -0.97 5.54
CA THR A 22 -17.73 -0.24 4.99
C THR A 22 -17.24 0.87 4.05
N PRO A 23 -17.77 0.98 2.81
CA PRO A 23 -17.28 1.91 1.79
C PRO A 23 -17.64 3.39 2.04
N GLU A 24 -18.05 3.79 3.24
CA GLU A 24 -18.63 5.13 3.51
C GLU A 24 -17.72 6.10 4.30
N GLU A 25 -16.53 5.70 4.75
CA GLU A 25 -15.56 6.62 5.35
C GLU A 25 -14.31 6.73 4.47
N GLN A 26 -14.47 7.40 3.31
CA GLN A 26 -13.35 7.83 2.46
C GLN A 26 -13.13 9.33 2.65
N ARG A 27 -12.68 9.76 3.84
CA ARG A 27 -12.16 11.11 3.99
C ARG A 27 -10.72 11.13 3.48
N LEU A 28 -10.53 11.77 2.32
CA LEU A 28 -9.24 11.93 1.63
C LEU A 28 -8.13 12.63 2.46
N ASP A 29 -8.48 13.13 3.65
CA ASP A 29 -7.71 14.02 4.52
C ASP A 29 -7.26 13.37 5.85
N SER A 30 -7.78 12.18 6.21
CA SER A 30 -7.53 11.56 7.52
C SER A 30 -6.76 10.24 7.42
N GLY A 31 -5.58 10.26 6.79
CA GLY A 31 -4.67 9.10 6.78
C GLY A 31 -5.30 7.81 6.20
N PRO A 32 -4.67 6.64 6.35
CA PRO A 32 -5.28 5.39 5.93
C PRO A 32 -6.25 4.94 7.03
N GLU A 33 -7.53 5.21 6.86
CA GLU A 33 -8.63 4.74 7.74
C GLU A 33 -8.95 3.24 7.55
N SER A 34 -7.98 2.47 7.06
CA SER A 34 -8.09 1.03 6.80
C SER A 34 -7.44 0.26 7.95
N ASN A 35 -8.06 -0.83 8.43
CA ASN A 35 -7.52 -1.64 9.53
C ASN A 35 -6.13 -2.24 9.24
N SER A 36 -5.77 -2.33 7.96
CA SER A 36 -4.46 -2.76 7.49
C SER A 36 -3.88 -1.71 6.55
N PHE A 37 -2.56 -1.57 6.56
CA PHE A 37 -1.84 -0.71 5.64
C PHE A 37 -0.49 -1.30 5.26
N VAL A 38 0.02 -0.86 4.12
CA VAL A 38 1.39 -1.10 3.69
C VAL A 38 2.15 0.20 3.76
N ARG A 39 3.30 0.20 4.43
CA ARG A 39 4.21 1.35 4.46
C ARG A 39 5.47 1.04 3.66
N ILE A 40 5.79 1.93 2.74
CA ILE A 40 7.00 1.82 1.91
C ILE A 40 7.71 3.16 1.95
N THR A 41 8.97 3.15 2.37
CA THR A 41 9.83 4.33 2.34
C THR A 41 10.78 4.23 1.16
N HIS A 42 10.93 5.31 0.40
CA HIS A 42 11.82 5.36 -0.75
C HIS A 42 12.43 6.75 -0.98
N THR A 43 13.46 6.81 -1.82
CA THR A 43 14.19 8.05 -2.17
C THR A 43 14.09 8.45 -3.65
N SER A 44 13.31 7.71 -4.44
CA SER A 44 13.09 8.01 -5.86
C SER A 44 12.21 9.24 -6.10
N ASP A 45 12.53 10.02 -7.14
CA ASP A 45 11.71 11.17 -7.59
C ASP A 45 10.36 10.76 -8.20
N SER A 46 10.17 9.47 -8.48
CA SER A 46 8.89 8.90 -8.87
C SER A 46 8.75 7.49 -8.30
N TYR A 47 7.53 7.14 -7.89
CA TYR A 47 7.21 5.84 -7.30
C TYR A 47 5.89 5.29 -7.85
N THR A 48 5.92 4.02 -8.26
CA THR A 48 4.74 3.26 -8.68
C THR A 48 4.35 2.30 -7.56
N VAL A 49 3.09 2.36 -7.12
CA VAL A 49 2.59 1.46 -6.07
C VAL A 49 2.70 0.00 -6.49
N PRO A 50 3.00 -0.92 -5.55
CA PRO A 50 3.00 -2.35 -5.83
C PRO A 50 1.59 -2.84 -6.13
N ALA A 51 1.49 -3.96 -6.83
CA ALA A 51 0.23 -4.65 -7.02
C ALA A 51 -0.13 -5.42 -5.74
N ILE A 52 -1.31 -5.15 -5.19
CA ILE A 52 -1.85 -5.81 -4.00
C ILE A 52 -3.11 -6.58 -4.40
N SER A 53 -3.25 -7.81 -3.93
CA SER A 53 -4.41 -8.67 -4.16
C SER A 53 -4.73 -9.55 -2.94
N GLY A 54 -5.94 -10.09 -2.89
CA GLY A 54 -6.41 -11.01 -1.85
C GLY A 54 -7.89 -11.33 -2.01
N SER A 55 -8.37 -12.38 -1.35
CA SER A 55 -9.79 -12.74 -1.36
C SER A 55 -10.59 -11.69 -0.59
N GLY A 56 -11.51 -11.00 -1.28
CA GLY A 56 -12.22 -9.86 -0.69
C GLY A 56 -11.37 -8.61 -0.49
N PHE A 57 -10.28 -8.48 -1.26
CA PHE A 57 -9.44 -7.28 -1.26
C PHE A 57 -10.24 -6.04 -1.64
N SER A 58 -10.14 -5.01 -0.81
CA SER A 58 -10.61 -3.67 -1.11
C SER A 58 -9.50 -2.68 -0.78
N ALA A 59 -9.27 -1.72 -1.67
CA ALA A 59 -8.22 -0.74 -1.52
C ALA A 59 -8.76 0.61 -1.05
N GLY A 60 -8.00 1.25 -0.15
CA GLY A 60 -8.26 2.59 0.35
C GLY A 60 -7.51 3.68 -0.44
N SER A 61 -7.08 4.71 0.29
CA SER A 61 -6.23 5.77 -0.24
C SER A 61 -4.75 5.41 -0.20
N VAL A 62 -3.98 6.02 -1.09
CA VAL A 62 -2.52 6.10 -1.06
C VAL A 62 -2.15 7.49 -0.55
N GLN A 63 -1.41 7.55 0.55
CA GLN A 63 -0.81 8.76 1.08
C GLN A 63 0.66 8.77 0.63
N TRP A 64 1.10 9.79 -0.11
CA TRP A 64 2.42 9.80 -0.73
C TRP A 64 3.54 10.31 0.19
N GLY A 65 3.20 10.89 1.34
CA GLY A 65 4.17 11.47 2.27
C GLY A 65 4.66 12.87 1.90
N ASP A 66 4.20 13.44 0.78
CA ASP A 66 4.43 14.84 0.37
C ASP A 66 3.22 15.77 0.65
N GLY A 67 2.25 15.28 1.43
CA GLY A 67 0.98 15.96 1.71
C GLY A 67 -0.09 15.73 0.64
N ARG A 68 0.18 14.95 -0.41
CA ARG A 68 -0.84 14.53 -1.39
C ARG A 68 -1.32 13.11 -1.13
N SER A 69 -2.55 12.86 -1.57
CA SER A 69 -3.19 11.56 -1.50
C SER A 69 -3.98 11.27 -2.77
N ASP A 70 -4.09 10.00 -3.10
CA ASP A 70 -4.87 9.49 -4.23
C ASP A 70 -5.66 8.25 -3.84
N LYS A 71 -6.64 7.87 -4.67
CA LYS A 71 -7.30 6.57 -4.53
C LYS A 71 -6.39 5.49 -5.11
N TYR A 72 -6.20 4.39 -4.38
CA TYR A 72 -5.36 3.29 -4.88
C TYR A 72 -5.92 2.73 -6.20
N SER A 73 -5.01 2.51 -7.14
CA SER A 73 -5.23 1.73 -8.35
C SER A 73 -3.95 0.99 -8.73
N SER A 74 -4.09 -0.18 -9.36
CA SER A 74 -2.94 -0.97 -9.78
C SER A 74 -2.11 -0.18 -10.80
N GLY A 75 -0.80 -0.03 -10.54
CA GLY A 75 0.11 0.73 -11.39
C GLY A 75 0.06 2.25 -11.21
N LEU A 76 -0.66 2.75 -10.20
CA LEU A 76 -0.66 4.18 -9.85
C LEU A 76 0.76 4.66 -9.59
N THR A 77 1.12 5.78 -10.21
CA THR A 77 2.47 6.36 -10.13
C THR A 77 2.38 7.81 -9.69
N HIS A 78 3.24 8.19 -8.74
CA HIS A 78 3.41 9.55 -8.27
C HIS A 78 4.77 10.11 -8.66
N ILE A 79 4.83 11.43 -8.85
CA ILE A 79 6.06 12.16 -9.15
C ILE A 79 6.23 13.24 -8.08
N TYR A 80 7.36 13.20 -7.39
CA TYR A 80 7.71 14.14 -6.34
C TYR A 80 8.34 15.38 -6.94
N SER A 81 8.03 16.55 -6.36
CA SER A 81 8.56 17.83 -6.83
C SER A 81 10.00 18.11 -6.38
N GLY A 82 10.55 17.32 -5.47
CA GLY A 82 11.92 17.47 -4.97
C GLY A 82 12.53 16.14 -4.56
N SER A 83 13.86 16.11 -4.49
CA SER A 83 14.59 14.97 -3.94
C SER A 83 14.37 14.89 -2.43
N GLY A 84 14.13 13.70 -1.92
CA GLY A 84 13.90 13.48 -0.49
C GLY A 84 13.62 12.01 -0.20
N GLU A 85 13.43 11.71 1.08
CA GLU A 85 12.86 10.44 1.52
C GLU A 85 11.36 10.63 1.73
N TYR A 86 10.57 9.72 1.17
CA TYR A 86 9.11 9.75 1.23
C TYR A 86 8.59 8.41 1.73
N THR A 87 7.61 8.46 2.64
CA THR A 87 6.91 7.28 3.14
C THR A 87 5.52 7.22 2.53
N VAL A 88 5.33 6.26 1.63
CA VAL A 88 4.05 5.93 1.01
C VAL A 88 3.28 5.00 1.93
N VAL A 89 2.02 5.35 2.21
CA VAL A 89 1.12 4.53 3.02
C VAL A 89 -0.11 4.17 2.20
N ILE A 90 -0.35 2.87 2.02
CA ILE A 90 -1.48 2.35 1.24
C ILE A 90 -2.46 1.71 2.22
N GLY A 91 -3.67 2.25 2.34
CA GLY A 91 -4.74 1.63 3.10
C GLY A 91 -5.29 0.39 2.38
N THR A 92 -5.39 -0.74 3.09
CA THR A 92 -5.82 -2.02 2.54
C THR A 92 -6.84 -2.72 3.44
N CYS A 93 -7.71 -3.52 2.83
CA CYS A 93 -8.57 -4.46 3.53
C CYS A 93 -8.44 -5.84 2.90
N ASN A 94 -8.20 -6.86 3.72
CA ASN A 94 -7.93 -8.25 3.32
C ASN A 94 -6.82 -8.40 2.25
N PRO A 95 -5.63 -7.79 2.43
CA PRO A 95 -4.54 -8.04 1.51
C PRO A 95 -3.91 -9.42 1.78
N GLU A 96 -3.55 -10.17 0.73
CA GLU A 96 -2.92 -11.51 0.85
C GLU A 96 -1.59 -11.61 0.10
N GLU A 97 -1.49 -10.92 -1.04
CA GLU A 97 -0.29 -10.87 -1.87
C GLU A 97 0.09 -9.42 -2.18
N ILE A 98 1.39 -9.13 -2.13
CA ILE A 98 1.98 -7.89 -2.60
C ILE A 98 3.09 -8.21 -3.60
N THR A 99 3.06 -7.56 -4.76
CA THR A 99 4.02 -7.75 -5.85
C THR A 99 4.66 -6.42 -6.22
N PHE A 100 5.99 -6.37 -6.07
CA PHE A 100 6.80 -5.23 -6.47
C PHE A 100 7.34 -5.44 -7.89
N ASN A 101 7.09 -4.48 -8.79
CA ASN A 101 7.64 -4.48 -10.16
C ASN A 101 9.10 -4.00 -10.22
N GLY A 102 9.64 -3.55 -9.09
CA GLY A 102 11.00 -3.13 -8.85
C GLY A 102 11.14 -2.59 -7.42
N ILE A 103 12.33 -2.73 -6.84
CA ILE A 103 12.64 -2.26 -5.47
C ILE A 103 13.72 -1.17 -5.45
N GLY A 104 14.10 -0.65 -6.63
CA GLY A 104 15.09 0.41 -6.73
C GLY A 104 14.63 1.65 -5.97
N GLY A 105 15.52 2.18 -5.11
CA GLY A 105 15.23 3.37 -4.31
C GLY A 105 14.36 3.15 -3.08
N ILE A 106 13.80 1.95 -2.87
CA ILE A 106 13.11 1.59 -1.62
C ILE A 106 14.15 1.41 -0.51
N THR A 107 13.94 2.09 0.62
CA THR A 107 14.81 2.06 1.80
C THR A 107 14.21 1.27 2.95
N ASP A 108 12.88 1.20 3.04
CA ASP A 108 12.18 0.43 4.09
C ASP A 108 10.82 -0.08 3.58
N ILE A 109 10.42 -1.26 4.06
CA ILE A 109 9.09 -1.83 3.82
C ILE A 109 8.55 -2.36 5.14
N ASP A 110 7.50 -1.72 5.63
CA ASP A 110 6.77 -2.13 6.84
C ASP A 110 5.43 -2.76 6.45
N LEU A 111 5.35 -4.08 6.67
CA LEU A 111 4.17 -4.94 6.48
C LEU A 111 3.59 -5.42 7.81
N SER A 112 3.93 -4.78 8.94
CA SER A 112 3.51 -5.23 10.27
C SER A 112 2.00 -5.23 10.50
N SER A 113 1.24 -4.51 9.66
CA SER A 113 -0.22 -4.47 9.69
C SER A 113 -0.91 -5.26 8.55
N PHE A 114 -0.12 -6.00 7.76
CA PHE A 114 -0.60 -6.90 6.71
C PHE A 114 -1.16 -8.19 7.30
#